data_AF-A0A814QJ65-F1
#
_entry.id   AF-A0A814QJ65-F1
#
_cell.length_a   1.000
_cell.length_b   1.000
_cell.length_c   1.000
_cell.angle_alpha   90.00
_cell.angle_beta   90.00
_cell.angle_gamma   90.00
#
_symmetry.space_group_name_H-M   'P 1'
#
loop_
_entity.id
_entity.type
_entity.pdbx_description
1 polymer ?
#
loop_
_entity_poly.entity_id
_entity_poly.type
_entity_poly.pdbx_seq_one_letter_code
_entity_poly.pdbx_strand_id
1 'polypeptide(L)'
;MYSQDNVRMQDAYIGFGGCASSRVGRDIVWRFLQKNWIKLVERFSENSRFLIVFVESCLSNFVDEKIASQIQSFFDSANISTVTRAVKQVVETIHMRSRVLKRDSKAIEEYFKEK
;
A
#
# COMPACT_ATOMS: atom_id res chain seq x y z
N MET A 1 6.26 17.40 -5.69
CA MET A 1 4.99 16.73 -6.04
C MET A 1 3.88 16.89 -4.98
N TYR A 2 4.08 17.63 -3.88
CA TYR A 2 3.01 18.05 -2.95
C TYR A 2 3.29 19.47 -2.46
N SER A 3 2.99 20.49 -3.28
CA SER A 3 2.91 21.87 -2.75
C SER A 3 1.63 21.96 -1.91
N GLN A 4 1.77 22.44 -0.67
CA GLN A 4 0.66 22.67 0.26
C GLN A 4 -0.44 23.57 -0.32
N ASP A 5 -0.09 24.38 -1.32
CA ASP A 5 -0.97 25.41 -1.86
C ASP A 5 -2.05 24.83 -2.79
N ASN A 6 -1.86 23.60 -3.31
CA ASN A 6 -2.68 23.07 -4.41
C ASN A 6 -3.48 21.81 -4.06
N VAL A 7 -3.19 21.11 -2.95
CA VAL A 7 -3.89 19.87 -2.57
C VAL A 7 -4.27 19.90 -1.10
N ARG A 8 -5.58 19.82 -0.82
CA ARG A 8 -6.09 19.70 0.55
C ARG A 8 -5.61 18.39 1.16
N MET A 9 -5.16 18.48 2.40
CA MET A 9 -4.46 17.38 3.06
C MET A 9 -5.35 16.15 3.27
N GLN A 10 -6.63 16.35 3.55
CA GLN A 10 -7.63 15.29 3.66
C GLN A 10 -7.83 14.50 2.35
N ASP A 11 -7.55 15.11 1.19
CA ASP A 11 -7.74 14.48 -0.12
C ASP A 11 -6.45 13.86 -0.66
N ALA A 12 -5.32 14.07 0.02
CA ALA A 12 -4.02 13.61 -0.44
C ALA A 12 -4.00 12.08 -0.64
N TYR A 13 -4.60 11.31 0.27
CA TYR A 13 -4.64 9.84 0.17
C TYR A 13 -5.33 9.36 -1.12
N ILE A 14 -6.28 10.13 -1.66
CA ILE A 14 -6.99 9.79 -2.91
C ILE A 14 -6.01 9.85 -4.09
N GLY A 15 -5.19 10.90 -4.15
CA GLY A 15 -4.18 11.05 -5.20
C GLY A 15 -3.10 9.97 -5.14
N PHE A 16 -2.62 9.64 -3.93
CA PHE A 16 -1.66 8.56 -3.74
C PHE A 16 -2.26 7.18 -4.04
N GLY A 17 -3.49 6.92 -3.60
CA GLY A 17 -4.22 5.69 -3.93
C GLY A 17 -4.45 5.53 -5.43
N GLY A 18 -4.80 6.63 -6.12
CA GLY A 18 -4.89 6.67 -7.58
C GLY A 18 -3.57 6.30 -8.26
N CYS A 19 -2.45 6.88 -7.81
CA CYS A 19 -1.12 6.52 -8.32
C CYS A 19 -0.79 5.04 -8.05
N ALA A 20 -1.10 4.56 -6.85
CA ALA A 20 -0.94 3.17 -6.41
C ALA A 20 -1.92 2.18 -7.06
N SER A 21 -2.73 2.59 -8.04
CA SER A 21 -3.50 1.65 -8.87
C SER A 21 -2.64 1.03 -9.98
N SER A 22 -1.71 1.81 -10.55
CA SER A 22 -0.82 1.38 -11.65
C SER A 22 0.40 0.63 -11.12
N ARG A 23 0.90 -0.38 -11.84
CA ARG A 23 2.08 -1.18 -11.44
C ARG A 23 3.26 -0.30 -11.01
N VAL A 24 3.66 0.64 -11.88
CA VAL A 24 4.78 1.55 -11.65
C VAL A 24 4.48 2.50 -10.48
N GLY A 25 3.27 3.03 -10.44
CA GLY A 25 2.89 3.99 -9.41
C GLY A 25 2.88 3.38 -8.01
N ARG A 26 2.52 2.11 -7.82
CA ARG A 26 2.58 1.47 -6.48
C ARG A 26 4.01 1.42 -5.95
N ASP A 27 4.97 1.07 -6.79
CA ASP A 27 6.38 1.01 -6.39
C ASP A 27 6.94 2.40 -6.07
N ILE A 28 6.49 3.44 -6.79
CA ILE A 28 6.84 4.84 -6.51
C ILE A 28 6.24 5.27 -5.17
N VAL A 29 4.95 5.01 -4.95
CA VAL A 29 4.23 5.38 -3.73
C VAL A 29 4.82 4.66 -2.51
N TRP A 30 5.18 3.38 -2.64
CA TRP A 30 5.84 2.62 -1.58
C TRP A 30 7.18 3.26 -1.18
N ARG A 31 8.04 3.54 -2.16
CA ARG A 31 9.33 4.23 -1.92
C ARG A 31 9.15 5.62 -1.32
N PHE A 32 8.15 6.36 -1.77
CA PHE A 32 7.80 7.65 -1.21
C PHE A 32 7.39 7.54 0.26
N LEU A 33 6.55 6.56 0.60
CA LEU A 33 6.10 6.30 1.96
C LEU A 33 7.30 6.00 2.85
N GLN A 34 8.15 5.05 2.47
CA GLN A 34 9.34 4.68 3.26
C GLN A 34 10.24 5.90 3.52
N LYS A 35 10.49 6.73 2.50
CA LYS A 35 11.36 7.91 2.62
C LYS A 35 10.78 9.03 3.49
N ASN A 36 9.45 9.15 3.57
CA ASN A 36 8.78 10.29 4.21
C ASN A 36 7.95 9.89 5.43
N TRP A 37 8.03 8.64 5.89
CA TRP A 37 7.14 8.11 6.92
C TRP A 37 7.13 8.95 8.20
N ILE A 38 8.31 9.31 8.73
CA ILE A 38 8.42 10.18 9.92
C ILE A 38 7.71 11.52 9.70
N LYS A 39 7.93 12.15 8.55
CA LYS A 39 7.28 13.43 8.20
C LYS A 39 5.77 13.29 8.05
N LEU A 40 5.28 12.15 7.56
CA LEU A 40 3.84 11.88 7.47
C LEU A 40 3.26 11.73 8.88
N VAL A 41 3.94 11.01 9.77
CA VAL A 41 3.49 10.80 11.15
C VAL A 41 3.47 12.11 11.94
N GLU A 42 4.54 12.90 11.87
CA GLU A 42 4.61 14.25 12.48
C GLU A 42 3.51 15.17 11.96
N ARG A 43 3.25 15.12 10.65
CA ARG A 43 2.28 15.99 9.99
C ARG A 43 0.83 15.63 10.32
N PHE A 44 0.51 14.34 10.30
CA PHE A 44 -0.86 13.87 10.46
C PHE A 44 -1.21 13.56 11.91
N SER A 45 -0.24 13.56 12.82
CA SER A 45 -0.31 13.00 14.17
C SER A 45 -0.48 11.47 14.18
N GLU A 46 0.12 10.82 15.17
CA GLU A 46 0.16 9.37 15.27
C GLU A 46 -1.23 8.73 15.30
N ASN A 47 -2.26 9.41 15.81
CA ASN A 47 -3.63 8.87 15.97
C ASN A 47 -4.57 9.16 14.79
N SER A 48 -4.03 9.56 13.63
CA SER A 48 -4.86 9.99 12.51
C SER A 48 -5.40 8.84 11.66
N ARG A 49 -6.71 8.87 11.45
CA ARG A 49 -7.40 8.03 10.44
C ARG A 49 -6.79 8.17 9.05
N PHE A 50 -6.16 9.31 8.75
CA PHE A 50 -5.46 9.49 7.48
C PHE A 50 -4.37 8.44 7.27
N LEU A 51 -3.53 8.18 8.28
CA LEU A 51 -2.42 7.22 8.16
C LEU A 51 -2.93 5.80 7.90
N ILE A 52 -4.05 5.43 8.53
CA ILE A 52 -4.72 4.14 8.32
C ILE A 52 -5.17 4.01 6.85
N VAL A 53 -6.00 4.94 6.38
CA VAL A 53 -6.54 4.91 5.00
C VAL A 53 -5.42 5.02 3.96
N PHE A 54 -4.36 5.76 4.27
CA PHE A 54 -3.18 5.89 3.43
C PHE A 54 -2.46 4.56 3.26
N VAL A 55 -2.18 3.85 4.35
CA VAL A 55 -1.54 2.52 4.34
C VAL A 55 -2.39 1.52 3.54
N GLU A 56 -3.70 1.47 3.83
CA GLU A 56 -4.63 0.56 3.14
C GLU A 56 -4.67 0.84 1.63
N SER A 57 -4.88 2.11 1.25
CA SER A 57 -5.07 2.49 -0.16
C SER A 57 -3.81 2.33 -1.00
N CYS A 58 -2.64 2.63 -0.42
CA CYS A 58 -1.38 2.63 -1.15
C CYS A 58 -0.75 1.24 -1.26
N LEU A 59 -0.94 0.38 -0.24
CA LEU A 59 -0.17 -0.85 -0.12
C LEU A 59 -0.98 -2.12 -0.36
N SER A 60 -2.31 -2.06 -0.44
CA SER A 60 -3.11 -3.28 -0.65
C SER A 60 -2.83 -3.97 -1.99
N ASN A 61 -2.51 -3.21 -3.04
CA ASN A 61 -2.47 -3.67 -4.43
C ASN A 61 -1.21 -4.50 -4.82
N PHE A 62 -0.39 -4.89 -3.86
CA PHE A 62 0.70 -5.83 -4.10
C PHE A 62 0.20 -7.29 -4.15
N VAL A 63 0.99 -8.13 -4.79
CA VAL A 63 0.74 -9.58 -4.93
C VAL A 63 2.00 -10.41 -4.58
N ASP A 64 3.15 -9.76 -4.41
CA ASP A 64 4.41 -10.43 -4.10
C ASP A 64 4.55 -10.62 -2.59
N GLU A 65 4.74 -11.87 -2.17
CA GLU A 65 4.97 -12.26 -0.77
C GLU A 65 6.23 -11.59 -0.18
N LYS A 66 7.26 -11.34 -0.99
CA LYS A 66 8.47 -10.63 -0.53
C LYS A 66 8.15 -9.20 -0.13
N ILE A 67 7.28 -8.52 -0.89
CA ILE A 67 6.83 -7.17 -0.55
C ILE A 67 5.98 -7.19 0.71
N ALA A 68 5.14 -8.20 0.91
CA ALA A 68 4.39 -8.37 2.17
C ALA A 68 5.33 -8.42 3.39
N SER A 69 6.41 -9.21 3.31
CA SER A 69 7.43 -9.27 4.37
C SER A 69 8.13 -7.92 4.58
N GLN A 70 8.50 -7.22 3.50
CA GLN A 70 9.13 -5.89 3.60
C GLN A 70 8.21 -4.86 4.26
N ILE A 71 6.92 -4.87 3.92
CA ILE A 71 5.91 -3.99 4.53
C ILE A 71 5.81 -4.28 6.02
N GLN A 72 5.68 -5.56 6.40
CA GLN A 72 5.60 -5.96 7.80
C GLN A 72 6.83 -5.50 8.59
N SER A 73 8.04 -5.81 8.12
CA SER A 73 9.28 -5.41 8.79
C SER A 73 9.45 -3.90 8.91
N PHE A 74 9.03 -3.14 7.89
CA PHE A 74 9.10 -1.69 7.92
C PHE A 74 8.23 -1.11 9.05
N PHE A 75 6.97 -1.56 9.16
CA PHE A 75 6.05 -1.03 10.17
C PHE A 75 6.31 -1.58 11.59
N ASP A 76 6.86 -2.79 11.71
CA ASP A 76 7.33 -3.31 13.00
C ASP A 76 8.47 -2.43 13.56
N SER A 77 9.38 -1.96 12.67
CA SER A 77 10.45 -1.05 13.07
C SER A 77 9.96 0.38 13.38
N ALA A 78 8.84 0.80 12.80
CA ALA A 78 8.30 2.14 12.97
C ALA A 78 7.56 2.33 14.31
N ASN A 79 7.19 1.24 15.00
CA ASN A 79 6.56 1.22 16.32
C ASN A 79 5.33 2.14 16.51
N ILE A 80 4.48 2.25 15.48
CA ILE A 80 3.25 3.06 15.53
C ILE A 80 2.03 2.15 15.63
N SER A 81 1.39 2.13 16.80
CA SER A 81 0.26 1.27 17.11
C SER A 81 -0.99 1.54 16.26
N THR A 82 -1.19 2.80 15.81
CA THR A 82 -2.36 3.24 15.05
C THR A 82 -2.52 2.49 13.72
N VAL A 83 -1.42 2.21 13.02
CA VAL A 83 -1.47 1.55 11.71
C VAL A 83 -1.30 0.05 11.79
N THR A 84 -1.01 -0.53 12.97
CA THR A 84 -0.74 -1.96 13.14
C THR A 84 -1.85 -2.84 12.56
N ARG A 85 -3.12 -2.49 12.79
CA ARG A 85 -4.26 -3.24 12.23
C ARG A 85 -4.30 -3.15 10.70
N ALA A 86 -4.14 -1.94 10.16
CA ALA A 86 -4.15 -1.70 8.71
C ALA A 86 -3.02 -2.47 8.02
N VAL A 87 -1.83 -2.46 8.60
CA VAL A 87 -0.67 -3.21 8.09
C VAL A 87 -0.97 -4.71 8.03
N LYS A 88 -1.53 -5.29 9.11
CA LYS A 88 -1.94 -6.70 9.11
C LYS A 88 -2.95 -7.02 8.02
N GLN A 89 -3.94 -6.14 7.81
CA GLN A 89 -4.95 -6.32 6.76
C GLN A 89 -4.34 -6.23 5.35
N VAL A 90 -3.42 -5.30 5.12
CA VAL A 90 -2.67 -5.19 3.86
C VAL A 90 -1.86 -6.46 3.61
N VAL A 91 -1.08 -6.91 4.59
CA VAL A 91 -0.24 -8.11 4.47
C VAL A 91 -1.09 -9.35 4.17
N GLU A 92 -2.20 -9.56 4.88
CA GLU A 92 -3.11 -10.68 4.61
C GLU A 92 -3.73 -10.58 3.21
N THR A 93 -4.09 -9.37 2.78
CA THR A 93 -4.61 -9.13 1.42
C THR A 93 -3.60 -9.51 0.35
N ILE A 94 -2.32 -9.16 0.54
CA ILE A 94 -1.24 -9.53 -0.39
C ILE A 94 -1.06 -11.05 -0.43
N HIS A 95 -1.05 -11.72 0.72
CA HIS A 95 -0.98 -13.19 0.79
C HIS A 95 -2.17 -13.86 0.09
N MET A 96 -3.39 -13.37 0.33
CA MET A 96 -4.59 -13.86 -0.35
C MET A 96 -4.46 -13.70 -1.87
N ARG A 97 -4.03 -12.53 -2.36
CA ARG A 97 -3.84 -12.28 -3.79
C ARG A 97 -2.75 -13.16 -4.40
N SER A 98 -1.63 -13.35 -3.70
CA SER A 98 -0.56 -14.27 -4.11
C SER A 98 -1.09 -15.69 -4.30
N ARG A 99 -1.87 -16.19 -3.32
CA ARG A 99 -2.46 -17.53 -3.36
C ARG A 99 -3.44 -17.69 -4.55
N VAL A 100 -4.31 -16.71 -4.76
CA VAL A 100 -5.25 -16.70 -5.90
C VAL A 100 -4.50 -16.70 -7.22
N LEU A 101 -3.48 -15.83 -7.37
CA LEU A 101 -2.67 -15.78 -8.59
C LEU A 101 -1.94 -17.11 -8.85
N LYS A 102 -1.32 -17.71 -7.83
CA LYS A 102 -0.64 -19.00 -7.94
C LYS A 102 -1.60 -20.12 -8.35
N ARG A 103 -2.82 -20.14 -7.79
CA ARG A 103 -3.85 -21.15 -8.07
C ARG A 103 -4.44 -21.02 -9.48
N ASP A 104 -4.79 -19.80 -9.89
CA ASP A 104 -5.66 -19.58 -11.05
C ASP A 104 -4.90 -19.17 -12.32
N SER A 105 -3.65 -18.72 -12.21
CA SER A 105 -2.87 -18.19 -13.34
C SER A 105 -2.82 -19.13 -14.54
N LYS A 106 -2.54 -20.41 -14.32
CA LYS A 106 -2.43 -21.41 -15.40
C LYS A 106 -3.75 -21.60 -16.14
N ALA A 107 -4.85 -21.80 -15.41
CA ALA A 107 -6.17 -22.01 -16.00
C ALA A 107 -6.64 -20.77 -16.79
N ILE A 108 -6.36 -19.58 -16.28
CA ILE A 108 -6.68 -18.31 -16.96
C ILE A 108 -5.84 -18.15 -18.23
N GLU A 109 -4.55 -18.50 -18.18
CA GLU A 109 -3.66 -18.43 -19.34
C GLU A 109 -4.09 -19.40 -20.45
N GLU A 110 -4.49 -20.63 -20.10
CA GLU A 110 -5.03 -21.62 -21.03
C GLU A 110 -6.31 -21.10 -21.70
N TYR A 111 -7.26 -20.57 -20.91
CA TYR A 111 -8.49 -19.99 -21.43
C TYR A 111 -8.25 -18.85 -22.44
N PHE A 112 -7.28 -17.97 -22.19
CA PHE A 112 -6.95 -16.88 -23.10
C PHE A 112 -6.20 -17.32 -24.37
N LYS A 113 -5.62 -18.52 -24.40
CA LYS A 113 -4.99 -19.08 -25.61
C LYS A 113 -5.99 -19.79 -26.54
N GLU A 114 -7.08 -20.28 -25.97
CA GLU A 114 -8.15 -20.97 -26.72
C GLU A 114 -9.12 -20.01 -27.43
N LYS A 115 -9.01 -18.70 -27.18
CA LYS A 115 -9.75 -17.63 -27.85
C LYS A 115 -8.85 -16.79 -28.74
#